data_AF-A0A6G9NE43-F1
#
_entry.id   AF-A0A6G9NE43-F1
#
_cell.length_a   1.000
_cell.length_b   1.000
_cell.length_c   1.000
_cell.angle_alpha   90.00
_cell.angle_beta   90.00
_cell.angle_gamma   90.00
#
_symmetry.space_group_name_H-M   'P 1'
#
loop_
_entity.id
_entity.type
_entity.pdbx_description
1 polymer ?
#
loop_
_entity_poly.entity_id
_entity_poly.type
_entity_poly.pdbx_seq_one_letter_code
_entity_poly.pdbx_strand_id
1 'polypeptide(L)'
;MAGRRPGLLRRSTGAACALALALAFISPATAQDIEPVGDPIEVALTTGPLLPEEVLRSSALTFPAILESFEREAAARGDRLAADGAFDLMLDAEAYDRVSGFYSGGYAEFKATQPLRPLGAKVFGSYKLSDGDFPIYENVFNTNELGEFKVGALLSLLRDSTIDDRRFALEDTRLAASQARLDILLVQLNVQYEALQAYWTWVAAGSEIRVYEELLEIAEARAIGLARQVREGALPAIALTENEQNLIRRRSLLAEAQRDFQTAANSLSFYLRDADGNLFVPTREQLPSADLLSELPDMAQMMADRERFFIEERPELETLRLAIERAENRVELRRNDLKPRLDLGVELSRDFGPVGDGGPSFDSTDTVVGLTFTVPLQRREARGKLARAEAELRAKQLEQRRIADEISVELDNILTNLDAALRLAELAGDEVEQATTMVEAERKRFRLGAGDFFLVNLREERAADAQIRAIRADLIGRLATASYNAATMNLDALGLD
;
A
#
# COMPACT_ATOMS: atom_id res chain seq x y z
N MET A 1 -19.62 -82.04 -12.57
CA MET A 1 -19.14 -81.40 -13.80
C MET A 1 -20.33 -81.02 -14.66
N ALA A 2 -20.71 -79.75 -14.66
CA ALA A 2 -21.51 -79.10 -15.71
C ALA A 2 -21.47 -77.59 -15.40
N GLY A 3 -20.86 -76.82 -16.29
CA GLY A 3 -20.64 -75.39 -16.10
C GLY A 3 -21.93 -74.57 -16.17
N ARG A 4 -21.96 -73.46 -15.42
CA ARG A 4 -22.87 -72.34 -15.67
C ARG A 4 -22.03 -71.08 -15.85
N ARG A 5 -22.26 -70.42 -16.99
CA ARG A 5 -21.59 -69.23 -17.50
C ARG A 5 -21.85 -67.99 -16.63
N PRO A 6 -20.96 -66.98 -16.65
CA PRO A 6 -21.19 -65.70 -16.01
C PRO A 6 -22.30 -64.94 -16.76
N GLY A 7 -23.27 -64.41 -16.02
CA GLY A 7 -24.30 -63.53 -16.55
C GLY A 7 -23.71 -62.16 -16.87
N LEU A 8 -23.37 -61.95 -18.14
CA LEU A 8 -23.15 -60.63 -18.70
C LEU A 8 -24.45 -59.82 -18.66
N LEU A 9 -24.31 -58.58 -18.20
CA LEU A 9 -25.21 -57.45 -18.40
C LEU A 9 -26.02 -57.56 -19.70
N ARG A 10 -27.35 -57.62 -19.57
CA ARG A 10 -28.28 -57.42 -20.67
C ARG A 10 -29.19 -56.25 -20.36
N ARG A 11 -28.90 -55.13 -21.06
CA ARG A 11 -29.79 -54.20 -21.76
C ARG A 11 -30.93 -53.55 -20.96
N SER A 12 -31.29 -52.28 -21.12
CA SER A 12 -30.79 -51.10 -21.83
C SER A 12 -31.98 -50.13 -21.80
N THR A 13 -31.85 -48.96 -21.19
CA THR A 13 -32.59 -47.76 -21.61
C THR A 13 -31.77 -46.56 -21.14
N GLY A 14 -31.25 -45.81 -22.11
CA GLY A 14 -30.47 -44.61 -21.84
C GLY A 14 -31.34 -43.54 -21.20
N ALA A 15 -30.87 -43.00 -20.09
CA ALA A 15 -31.22 -41.66 -19.65
C ALA A 15 -29.91 -40.86 -19.66
N ALA A 16 -29.59 -40.29 -20.83
CA ALA A 16 -28.62 -39.22 -20.91
C ALA A 16 -29.31 -37.97 -20.31
N CYS A 17 -29.17 -37.76 -19.01
CA CYS A 17 -29.52 -36.48 -18.38
C CYS A 17 -28.46 -35.45 -18.78
N ALA A 18 -28.70 -34.77 -19.89
CA ALA A 18 -27.97 -33.56 -20.24
C ALA A 18 -28.47 -32.42 -19.34
N LEU A 19 -27.72 -32.12 -18.28
CA LEU A 19 -27.91 -30.90 -17.50
C LEU A 19 -27.28 -29.74 -18.30
N ALA A 20 -28.11 -28.99 -19.02
CA ALA A 20 -27.66 -27.77 -19.69
C ALA A 20 -27.48 -26.66 -18.64
N LEU A 21 -26.25 -26.44 -18.19
CA LEU A 21 -25.88 -25.22 -17.45
C LEU A 21 -25.87 -24.03 -18.43
N ALA A 22 -26.85 -23.14 -18.28
CA ALA A 22 -26.81 -21.83 -18.92
C ALA A 22 -25.80 -20.93 -18.19
N LEU A 23 -24.57 -20.88 -18.70
CA LEU A 23 -23.56 -19.89 -18.32
C LEU A 23 -23.93 -18.55 -18.94
N ALA A 24 -24.45 -17.62 -18.14
CA ALA A 24 -24.59 -16.23 -18.53
C ALA A 24 -23.19 -15.59 -18.56
N PHE A 25 -22.67 -15.33 -19.76
CA PHE A 25 -21.46 -14.55 -19.97
C PHE A 25 -21.72 -13.10 -19.56
N ILE A 26 -21.08 -12.67 -18.48
CA ILE A 26 -20.97 -11.25 -18.12
C ILE A 26 -19.91 -10.65 -19.05
N SER A 27 -20.30 -9.65 -19.84
CA SER A 27 -19.38 -8.93 -20.73
C SER A 27 -18.29 -8.21 -19.92
N PRO A 28 -17.03 -8.19 -20.41
CA PRO A 28 -15.98 -7.39 -19.76
C PRO A 28 -16.36 -5.91 -19.87
N ALA A 29 -16.33 -5.22 -18.72
CA ALA A 29 -16.46 -3.78 -18.67
C ALA A 29 -15.36 -3.17 -19.57
N THR A 30 -15.79 -2.32 -20.50
CA THR A 30 -14.89 -1.51 -21.33
C THR A 30 -14.02 -0.66 -20.41
N ALA A 31 -12.70 -0.84 -20.49
CA ALA A 31 -11.73 0.06 -19.88
C ALA A 31 -12.08 1.49 -20.33
N GLN A 32 -12.30 2.39 -19.39
CA GLN A 32 -12.44 3.80 -19.70
C GLN A 32 -11.08 4.29 -20.20
N ASP A 33 -11.04 4.80 -21.44
CA ASP A 33 -9.92 5.59 -21.94
C ASP A 33 -9.83 6.85 -21.07
N ILE A 34 -8.88 6.87 -20.14
CA ILE A 34 -8.52 8.05 -19.36
C ILE A 34 -7.62 8.89 -20.25
N GLU A 35 -8.06 10.10 -20.60
CA GLU A 35 -7.24 11.08 -21.31
C GLU A 35 -5.96 11.35 -20.47
N PRO A 36 -4.75 11.26 -21.04
CA PRO A 36 -3.53 11.49 -20.28
C PRO A 36 -3.46 12.94 -19.80
N VAL A 37 -3.23 13.12 -18.50
CA VAL A 37 -3.03 14.45 -17.89
C VAL A 37 -1.63 14.93 -18.26
N GLY A 38 -1.52 15.83 -19.25
CA GLY A 38 -0.29 16.55 -19.63
C GLY A 38 0.55 15.87 -20.72
N ASP A 39 1.63 16.55 -21.14
CA ASP A 39 2.60 16.02 -22.12
C ASP A 39 3.20 14.68 -21.63
N PRO A 40 3.61 13.77 -22.55
CA PRO A 40 4.24 12.52 -22.17
C PRO A 40 5.41 12.76 -21.23
N ILE A 41 5.59 11.91 -20.23
CA ILE A 41 6.60 12.12 -19.19
C ILE A 41 8.01 12.19 -19.79
N GLU A 42 8.24 11.49 -20.91
CA GLU A 42 9.47 11.53 -21.69
C GLU A 42 9.81 12.94 -22.17
N VAL A 43 8.79 13.73 -22.56
CA VAL A 43 8.99 15.10 -23.02
C VAL A 43 9.40 15.97 -21.83
N ALA A 44 8.66 15.89 -20.72
CA ALA A 44 8.99 16.62 -19.49
C ALA A 44 10.41 16.30 -18.97
N LEU A 45 10.82 15.03 -19.02
CA LEU A 45 12.16 14.60 -18.59
C LEU A 45 13.30 15.03 -19.52
N THR A 46 13.00 15.40 -20.77
CA THR A 46 14.03 15.71 -21.79
C THR A 46 14.03 17.17 -22.25
N THR A 47 13.00 17.95 -21.92
CA THR A 47 12.88 19.34 -22.36
C THR A 47 12.85 20.32 -21.19
N GLY A 48 13.88 21.15 -21.06
CA GLY A 48 13.89 22.27 -20.12
C GLY A 48 14.46 21.93 -18.74
N PRO A 49 14.33 22.86 -17.77
CA PRO A 49 14.74 22.62 -16.39
C PRO A 49 13.79 21.64 -15.71
N LEU A 50 14.34 20.69 -14.95
CA LEU A 50 13.58 19.71 -14.19
C LEU A 50 12.96 20.38 -12.95
N LEU A 51 11.65 20.39 -12.87
CA LEU A 51 10.86 20.98 -11.80
C LEU A 51 10.37 19.92 -10.80
N PRO A 52 10.05 20.28 -9.54
CA PRO A 52 9.63 19.31 -8.53
C PRO A 52 8.34 18.57 -8.92
N GLU A 53 7.41 19.22 -9.63
CA GLU A 53 6.15 18.62 -10.06
C GLU A 53 6.38 17.47 -11.07
N GLU A 54 7.41 17.58 -11.91
CA GLU A 54 7.76 16.56 -12.90
C GLU A 54 8.35 15.31 -12.24
N VAL A 55 9.16 15.51 -11.19
CA VAL A 55 9.68 14.42 -10.37
C VAL A 55 8.53 13.72 -9.65
N LEU A 56 7.66 14.46 -8.98
CA LEU A 56 6.48 13.93 -8.28
C LEU A 56 5.55 13.15 -9.22
N ARG A 57 5.32 13.67 -10.43
CA ARG A 57 4.55 12.98 -11.46
C ARG A 57 5.23 11.67 -11.91
N SER A 58 6.55 11.67 -12.05
CA SER A 58 7.32 10.46 -12.40
C SER A 58 7.23 9.40 -11.32
N SER A 59 7.49 9.75 -10.06
CA SER A 59 7.41 8.81 -8.95
C SER A 59 5.99 8.28 -8.76
N ALA A 60 4.95 9.12 -8.85
CA ALA A 60 3.55 8.69 -8.73
C ALA A 60 3.18 7.58 -9.72
N LEU A 61 3.65 7.70 -10.95
CA LEU A 61 3.23 6.83 -12.06
C LEU A 61 4.09 5.58 -12.21
N THR A 62 5.37 5.65 -11.85
CA THR A 62 6.37 4.64 -12.26
C THR A 62 7.08 3.97 -11.09
N PHE A 63 6.97 4.50 -9.87
CA PHE A 63 7.79 4.02 -8.76
C PHE A 63 7.35 2.61 -8.32
N PRO A 64 8.26 1.61 -8.28
CA PRO A 64 7.90 0.22 -8.05
C PRO A 64 7.13 -0.06 -6.76
N ALA A 65 7.40 0.65 -5.66
CA ALA A 65 6.68 0.42 -4.40
C ALA A 65 5.20 0.85 -4.46
N ILE A 66 4.90 1.91 -5.23
CA ILE A 66 3.51 2.35 -5.49
C ILE A 66 2.81 1.34 -6.40
N LEU A 67 3.48 0.87 -7.46
CA LEU A 67 2.93 -0.17 -8.32
C LEU A 67 2.67 -1.48 -7.55
N GLU A 68 3.59 -1.87 -6.67
CA GLU A 68 3.43 -3.02 -5.79
C GLU A 68 2.22 -2.86 -4.84
N SER A 69 1.97 -1.66 -4.31
CA SER A 69 0.82 -1.44 -3.42
C SER A 69 -0.52 -1.59 -4.15
N PHE A 70 -0.60 -1.22 -5.43
CA PHE A 70 -1.75 -1.52 -6.28
C PHE A 70 -1.96 -3.03 -6.49
N GLU A 71 -0.88 -3.80 -6.71
CA GLU A 71 -0.98 -5.27 -6.83
C GLU A 71 -1.41 -5.93 -5.51
N ARG A 72 -0.96 -5.40 -4.36
CA ARG A 72 -1.43 -5.86 -3.04
C ARG A 72 -2.92 -5.55 -2.80
N GLU A 73 -3.41 -4.40 -3.27
CA GLU A 73 -4.84 -4.09 -3.25
C GLU A 73 -5.65 -5.05 -4.14
N ALA A 74 -5.13 -5.35 -5.33
CA ALA A 74 -5.74 -6.33 -6.22
C ALA A 74 -5.80 -7.73 -5.58
N ALA A 75 -4.73 -8.14 -4.89
CA ALA A 75 -4.71 -9.37 -4.10
C ALA A 75 -5.76 -9.37 -2.98
N ALA A 76 -5.90 -8.26 -2.24
CA ALA A 76 -6.92 -8.12 -1.19
C ALA A 76 -8.36 -8.18 -1.75
N ARG A 77 -8.58 -7.65 -2.96
CA ARG A 77 -9.86 -7.85 -3.68
C ARG A 77 -10.07 -9.33 -4.06
N GLY A 78 -9.01 -10.03 -4.45
CA GLY A 78 -9.02 -11.47 -4.68
C GLY A 78 -9.39 -12.27 -3.42
N ASP A 79 -8.82 -11.93 -2.26
CA ASP A 79 -9.13 -12.56 -0.98
C ASP A 79 -10.61 -12.36 -0.58
N ARG A 80 -11.15 -11.17 -0.84
CA ARG A 80 -12.58 -10.91 -0.65
C ARG A 80 -13.45 -11.79 -1.54
N LEU A 81 -13.10 -11.96 -2.82
CA LEU A 81 -13.81 -12.86 -3.73
C LEU A 81 -13.73 -14.31 -3.24
N ALA A 82 -12.57 -14.74 -2.74
CA ALA A 82 -12.41 -16.07 -2.15
C ALA A 82 -13.29 -16.25 -0.90
N ALA A 83 -13.42 -15.22 -0.06
CA ALA A 83 -14.31 -15.24 1.11
C ALA A 83 -15.80 -15.28 0.71
N ASP A 84 -16.18 -14.59 -0.37
CA ASP A 84 -17.53 -14.69 -0.96
C ASP A 84 -17.84 -16.14 -1.37
N GLY A 85 -16.84 -16.90 -1.82
CA GLY A 85 -16.96 -18.31 -2.21
C GLY A 85 -17.38 -19.26 -1.08
N ALA A 86 -17.28 -18.83 0.19
CA ALA A 86 -17.83 -19.58 1.32
C ALA A 86 -19.38 -19.72 1.26
N PHE A 87 -20.02 -18.91 0.41
CA PHE A 87 -21.46 -18.94 0.11
C PHE A 87 -21.76 -19.43 -1.31
N ASP A 88 -20.83 -20.12 -1.98
CA ASP A 88 -21.09 -20.68 -3.30
C ASP A 88 -22.05 -21.88 -3.22
N LEU A 89 -22.70 -22.16 -4.36
CA LEU A 89 -23.48 -23.37 -4.54
C LEU A 89 -22.54 -24.57 -4.62
N MET A 90 -22.55 -25.41 -3.60
CA MET A 90 -21.76 -26.63 -3.56
C MET A 90 -22.56 -27.79 -4.15
N LEU A 91 -22.01 -28.50 -5.14
CA LEU A 91 -22.56 -29.75 -5.65
C LEU A 91 -21.70 -30.92 -5.16
N ASP A 92 -22.27 -31.73 -4.30
CA ASP A 92 -21.71 -32.99 -3.82
C ASP A 92 -22.25 -34.15 -4.65
N ALA A 93 -21.39 -35.09 -5.02
CA ALA A 93 -21.78 -36.34 -5.65
C ALA A 93 -21.17 -37.50 -4.87
N GLU A 94 -22.01 -38.37 -4.34
CA GLU A 94 -21.63 -39.55 -3.57
C GLU A 94 -22.11 -40.80 -4.29
N ALA A 95 -21.26 -41.82 -4.36
CA ALA A 95 -21.63 -43.14 -4.87
C ALA A 95 -21.11 -44.20 -3.90
N TYR A 96 -22.00 -45.09 -3.51
CA TYR A 96 -21.73 -46.18 -2.60
C TYR A 96 -22.19 -47.48 -3.24
N ASP A 97 -21.37 -48.52 -3.14
CA ASP A 97 -21.73 -49.85 -3.62
C ASP A 97 -21.16 -50.93 -2.71
N ARG A 98 -21.93 -52.00 -2.54
CA ARG A 98 -21.55 -53.18 -1.75
C ARG A 98 -21.12 -54.31 -2.68
N VAL A 99 -19.81 -54.37 -2.92
CA VAL A 99 -19.21 -55.32 -3.88
C VAL A 99 -19.18 -56.80 -3.42
N SER A 100 -19.42 -57.09 -2.14
CA SER A 100 -19.44 -58.46 -1.61
C SER A 100 -20.23 -58.58 -0.31
N GLY A 101 -20.69 -59.79 0.01
CA GLY A 101 -21.47 -60.08 1.21
C GLY A 101 -22.84 -60.67 0.87
N PHE A 102 -23.73 -60.69 1.85
CA PHE A 102 -25.11 -61.16 1.67
C PHE A 102 -25.99 -60.14 0.94
N TYR A 103 -25.77 -58.85 1.20
CA TYR A 103 -26.49 -57.73 0.62
C TYR A 103 -25.78 -57.20 -0.63
N SER A 104 -26.52 -56.54 -1.51
CA SER A 104 -26.01 -55.97 -2.77
C SER A 104 -26.42 -54.51 -3.00
N GLY A 105 -26.96 -53.85 -1.97
CA GLY A 105 -27.43 -52.47 -2.08
C GLY A 105 -26.32 -51.48 -2.43
N GLY A 106 -26.58 -50.64 -3.41
CA GLY A 106 -25.77 -49.50 -3.82
C GLY A 106 -26.63 -48.27 -4.08
N TYR A 107 -26.06 -47.08 -3.93
CA TYR A 107 -26.75 -45.82 -4.23
C TYR A 107 -25.81 -44.78 -4.84
N ALA A 108 -26.40 -43.84 -5.56
CA ALA A 108 -25.75 -42.59 -5.97
C ALA A 108 -26.61 -41.40 -5.54
N GLU A 109 -25.99 -40.40 -4.92
CA GLU A 109 -26.65 -39.16 -4.49
C GLU A 109 -25.94 -37.95 -5.09
N PHE A 110 -26.72 -37.03 -5.65
CA PHE A 110 -26.26 -35.69 -6.03
C PHE A 110 -26.94 -34.67 -5.13
N LYS A 111 -26.17 -33.81 -4.47
CA LYS A 111 -26.68 -32.84 -3.50
C LYS A 111 -26.13 -31.45 -3.79
N ALA A 112 -27.03 -30.50 -4.02
CA ALA A 112 -26.69 -29.09 -4.14
C ALA A 112 -26.98 -28.37 -2.81
N THR A 113 -26.00 -27.67 -2.24
CA THR A 113 -26.12 -26.94 -0.97
C THR A 113 -25.71 -25.48 -1.14
N GLN A 114 -26.54 -24.55 -0.67
CA GLN A 114 -26.32 -23.10 -0.74
C GLN A 114 -26.43 -22.49 0.67
N PRO A 115 -25.33 -22.01 1.26
CA PRO A 115 -25.37 -21.15 2.44
C PRO A 115 -26.02 -19.79 2.10
N LEU A 116 -26.81 -19.26 3.02
CA LEU A 116 -27.48 -17.96 2.87
C LEU A 116 -26.69 -16.87 3.60
N ARG A 117 -26.44 -15.74 2.94
CA ARG A 117 -25.63 -14.63 3.48
C ARG A 117 -26.20 -13.94 4.74
N PRO A 118 -27.50 -13.58 4.82
CA PRO A 118 -27.98 -12.71 5.90
C PRO A 118 -28.21 -13.43 7.23
N LEU A 119 -28.24 -14.76 7.25
CA LEU A 119 -28.69 -15.56 8.39
C LEU A 119 -27.77 -16.78 8.54
N GLY A 120 -27.77 -17.39 9.72
CA GLY A 120 -27.18 -18.71 9.96
C GLY A 120 -27.95 -19.83 9.27
N ALA A 121 -28.18 -19.73 7.97
CA ALA A 121 -29.07 -20.62 7.23
C ALA A 121 -28.39 -21.22 6.01
N LYS A 122 -28.81 -22.41 5.63
CA LYS A 122 -28.47 -23.04 4.35
C LYS A 122 -29.69 -23.76 3.78
N VAL A 123 -29.80 -23.76 2.47
CA VAL A 123 -30.78 -24.55 1.73
C VAL A 123 -30.07 -25.63 0.95
N PHE A 124 -30.72 -26.76 0.74
CA PHE A 124 -30.17 -27.83 -0.08
C PHE A 124 -31.27 -28.57 -0.84
N GLY A 125 -30.87 -29.18 -1.95
CA GLY A 125 -31.66 -30.16 -2.66
C GLY A 125 -30.79 -31.37 -3.02
N SER A 126 -31.32 -32.58 -2.88
CA SER A 126 -30.63 -33.78 -3.35
C SER A 126 -31.52 -34.70 -4.16
N TYR A 127 -30.88 -35.46 -5.04
CA TYR A 127 -31.49 -36.53 -5.81
C TYR A 127 -30.69 -37.80 -5.57
N LYS A 128 -31.35 -38.85 -5.12
CA LYS A 128 -30.75 -40.14 -4.79
C LYS A 128 -31.39 -41.24 -5.62
N LEU A 129 -30.58 -42.16 -6.11
CA LEU A 129 -31.04 -43.38 -6.77
C LEU A 129 -30.34 -44.56 -6.14
N SER A 130 -31.08 -45.62 -5.85
CA SER A 130 -30.56 -46.84 -5.25
C SER A 130 -30.98 -48.08 -6.04
N ASP A 131 -30.21 -49.15 -5.90
CA ASP A 131 -30.51 -50.47 -6.48
C ASP A 131 -30.02 -51.57 -5.53
N GLY A 132 -30.70 -52.72 -5.54
CA GLY A 132 -30.34 -53.90 -4.78
C GLY A 132 -30.74 -53.86 -3.30
N ASP A 133 -30.50 -54.98 -2.62
CA ASP A 133 -31.00 -55.19 -1.27
C ASP A 133 -30.07 -54.57 -0.21
N PHE A 134 -30.63 -53.71 0.63
CA PHE A 134 -29.96 -53.18 1.81
C PHE A 134 -30.35 -53.94 3.09
N PRO A 135 -29.44 -54.05 4.08
CA PRO A 135 -29.84 -54.49 5.41
C PRO A 135 -30.80 -53.50 6.05
N ILE A 136 -31.63 -53.98 6.99
CA ILE A 136 -32.67 -53.17 7.65
C ILE A 136 -32.15 -51.89 8.35
N TYR A 137 -30.88 -51.86 8.78
CA TYR A 137 -30.26 -50.70 9.42
C TYR A 137 -29.71 -49.67 8.40
N GLU A 138 -29.72 -50.00 7.11
CA GLU A 138 -29.35 -49.14 5.97
C GLU A 138 -30.57 -48.75 5.12
N ASN A 139 -31.80 -49.02 5.61
CA ASN A 139 -33.03 -48.82 4.84
C ASN A 139 -33.25 -47.37 4.36
N VAL A 140 -32.56 -46.39 4.95
CA VAL A 140 -32.57 -44.97 4.54
C VAL A 140 -31.94 -44.72 3.15
N PHE A 141 -31.22 -45.70 2.62
CA PHE A 141 -30.65 -45.64 1.28
C PHE A 141 -31.59 -46.15 0.19
N ASN A 142 -32.66 -46.87 0.55
CA ASN A 142 -33.65 -47.32 -0.43
C ASN A 142 -34.40 -46.15 -1.06
N THR A 143 -34.72 -46.30 -2.33
CA THR A 143 -35.53 -45.38 -3.14
C THR A 143 -36.47 -46.17 -4.05
N ASN A 144 -37.50 -45.54 -4.59
CA ASN A 144 -38.25 -46.10 -5.73
C ASN A 144 -37.41 -46.14 -7.02
N GLU A 145 -37.90 -46.85 -8.05
CA GLU A 145 -37.12 -47.11 -9.28
C GLU A 145 -36.66 -45.84 -10.04
N LEU A 146 -37.31 -44.68 -9.83
CA LEU A 146 -36.89 -43.39 -10.39
C LEU A 146 -36.28 -42.43 -9.35
N GLY A 147 -35.88 -42.94 -8.18
CA GLY A 147 -35.15 -42.20 -7.16
C GLY A 147 -35.98 -41.34 -6.21
N GLU A 148 -35.29 -40.76 -5.23
CA GLU A 148 -35.79 -39.83 -4.21
C GLU A 148 -35.32 -38.41 -4.54
N PHE A 149 -36.23 -37.44 -4.55
CA PHE A 149 -35.87 -36.02 -4.49
C PHE A 149 -36.11 -35.49 -3.08
N LYS A 150 -35.13 -34.75 -2.55
CA LYS A 150 -35.19 -34.13 -1.23
C LYS A 150 -34.87 -32.65 -1.34
N VAL A 151 -35.61 -31.81 -0.64
CA VAL A 151 -35.27 -30.39 -0.43
C VAL A 151 -35.34 -30.07 1.04
N GLY A 152 -34.43 -29.24 1.51
CA GLY A 152 -34.40 -28.88 2.91
C GLY A 152 -33.76 -27.53 3.19
N ALA A 153 -34.02 -27.05 4.40
CA ALA A 153 -33.40 -25.87 4.96
C ALA A 153 -32.94 -26.15 6.38
N LEU A 154 -31.78 -25.61 6.74
CA LEU A 154 -31.25 -25.63 8.10
C LEU A 154 -31.06 -24.19 8.56
N LEU A 155 -31.57 -23.86 9.74
CA LEU A 155 -31.46 -22.53 10.36
C LEU A 155 -30.88 -22.66 11.78
N SER A 156 -29.74 -22.02 12.02
CA SER A 156 -29.13 -21.87 13.33
C SER A 156 -29.78 -20.72 14.10
N LEU A 157 -30.36 -21.03 15.26
CA LEU A 157 -31.21 -20.12 16.05
C LEU A 157 -30.44 -19.39 17.17
N LEU A 158 -29.35 -19.98 17.69
CA LEU A 158 -28.60 -19.46 18.84
C LEU A 158 -27.16 -19.09 18.45
N ARG A 159 -26.21 -20.04 18.61
CA ARG A 159 -24.87 -19.93 18.01
C ARG A 159 -25.01 -19.91 16.48
N ASP A 160 -24.13 -19.16 15.84
CA ASP A 160 -24.04 -19.03 14.38
C ASP A 160 -25.31 -18.43 13.74
N SER A 161 -26.14 -17.72 14.50
CA SER A 161 -27.37 -17.08 13.98
C SER A 161 -27.09 -15.79 13.21
N THR A 162 -26.33 -14.86 13.80
CA THR A 162 -25.99 -13.54 13.23
C THR A 162 -24.55 -13.43 12.75
N ILE A 163 -23.63 -14.14 13.41
CA ILE A 163 -22.20 -14.19 13.09
C ILE A 163 -21.73 -15.64 13.18
N ASP A 164 -20.95 -16.07 12.20
CA ASP A 164 -20.25 -17.34 12.14
C ASP A 164 -18.89 -17.14 11.45
N ASP A 165 -18.08 -18.19 11.35
CA ASP A 165 -16.74 -18.08 10.74
C ASP A 165 -16.76 -17.58 9.28
N ARG A 166 -17.79 -17.92 8.48
CA ARG A 166 -17.89 -17.50 7.06
C ARG A 166 -18.23 -16.01 6.96
N ARG A 167 -19.24 -15.56 7.71
CA ARG A 167 -19.65 -14.15 7.73
C ARG A 167 -18.59 -13.27 8.36
N PHE A 168 -17.92 -13.75 9.40
CA PHE A 168 -16.76 -13.08 9.96
C PHE A 168 -15.64 -12.95 8.94
N ALA A 169 -15.30 -14.01 8.20
CA ALA A 169 -14.25 -13.96 7.17
C ALA A 169 -14.59 -12.99 6.03
N LEU A 170 -15.86 -12.92 5.62
CA LEU A 170 -16.33 -11.95 4.63
C LEU A 170 -16.16 -10.50 5.13
N GLU A 171 -16.52 -10.23 6.38
CA GLU A 171 -16.35 -8.90 6.97
C GLU A 171 -14.87 -8.56 7.22
N ASP A 172 -14.08 -9.51 7.69
CA ASP A 172 -12.64 -9.33 7.93
C ASP A 172 -11.88 -9.02 6.62
N THR A 173 -12.23 -9.69 5.51
CA THR A 173 -11.67 -9.39 4.18
C THR A 173 -12.18 -8.07 3.61
N ARG A 174 -13.43 -7.66 3.91
CA ARG A 174 -13.93 -6.32 3.57
C ARG A 174 -13.09 -5.23 4.24
N LEU A 175 -12.82 -5.38 5.53
CA LEU A 175 -11.99 -4.44 6.30
C LEU A 175 -10.52 -4.47 5.85
N ALA A 176 -9.98 -5.65 5.56
CA ALA A 176 -8.64 -5.79 4.99
C ALA A 176 -8.48 -5.08 3.63
N ALA A 177 -9.49 -5.16 2.76
CA ALA A 177 -9.50 -4.44 1.49
C ALA A 177 -9.60 -2.91 1.68
N SER A 178 -10.28 -2.43 2.72
CA SER A 178 -10.26 -1.00 3.09
C SER A 178 -8.89 -0.57 3.60
N GLN A 179 -8.23 -1.41 4.40
CA GLN A 179 -6.87 -1.16 4.88
C GLN A 179 -5.86 -1.08 3.73
N ALA A 180 -5.94 -2.00 2.76
CA ALA A 180 -5.04 -2.00 1.60
C ALA A 180 -5.11 -0.68 0.78
N ARG A 181 -6.26 -0.01 0.74
CA ARG A 181 -6.39 1.32 0.12
C ARG A 181 -5.66 2.42 0.90
N LEU A 182 -5.70 2.37 2.23
CA LEU A 182 -4.93 3.30 3.08
C LEU A 182 -3.43 3.04 2.97
N ASP A 183 -3.04 1.77 2.86
CA ASP A 183 -1.63 1.39 2.67
C ASP A 183 -1.07 1.95 1.35
N ILE A 184 -1.87 2.00 0.27
CA ILE A 184 -1.47 2.68 -0.99
C ILE A 184 -1.16 4.16 -0.72
N LEU A 185 -2.08 4.87 -0.07
CA LEU A 185 -1.92 6.30 0.22
C LEU A 185 -0.66 6.55 1.08
N LEU A 186 -0.43 5.73 2.11
CA LEU A 186 0.78 5.83 2.94
C LEU A 186 2.07 5.63 2.12
N VAL A 187 2.09 4.65 1.22
CA VAL A 187 3.24 4.41 0.34
C VAL A 187 3.44 5.60 -0.61
N GLN A 188 2.36 6.13 -1.20
CA GLN A 188 2.41 7.30 -2.06
C GLN A 188 2.97 8.52 -1.31
N LEU A 189 2.42 8.85 -0.15
CA LEU A 189 2.87 9.96 0.70
C LEU A 189 4.38 9.84 1.00
N ASN A 190 4.85 8.66 1.42
CA ASN A 190 6.26 8.45 1.74
C ASN A 190 7.16 8.60 0.51
N VAL A 191 6.79 7.98 -0.61
CA VAL A 191 7.58 8.04 -1.86
C VAL A 191 7.66 9.48 -2.38
N GLN A 192 6.55 10.22 -2.37
CA GLN A 192 6.54 11.62 -2.81
C GLN A 192 7.37 12.52 -1.90
N TYR A 193 7.29 12.31 -0.60
CA TYR A 193 8.13 13.02 0.36
C TYR A 193 9.62 12.75 0.09
N GLU A 194 10.03 11.49 -0.02
CA GLU A 194 11.43 11.12 -0.28
C GLU A 194 11.92 11.64 -1.65
N ALA A 195 11.07 11.63 -2.68
CA ALA A 195 11.36 12.18 -3.98
C ALA A 195 11.63 13.70 -3.93
N LEU A 196 10.81 14.46 -3.19
CA LEU A 196 11.06 15.89 -2.96
C LEU A 196 12.36 16.14 -2.21
N GLN A 197 12.69 15.31 -1.21
CA GLN A 197 13.96 15.44 -0.49
C GLN A 197 15.15 15.24 -1.42
N ALA A 198 15.10 14.21 -2.28
CA ALA A 198 16.13 13.94 -3.26
C ALA A 198 16.26 15.08 -4.28
N TYR A 199 15.12 15.62 -4.74
CA TYR A 199 15.09 16.75 -5.68
C TYR A 199 15.78 17.99 -5.10
N TRP A 200 15.36 18.44 -3.92
CA TRP A 200 15.93 19.66 -3.32
C TRP A 200 17.40 19.49 -2.97
N THR A 201 17.82 18.30 -2.54
CA THR A 201 19.23 17.98 -2.30
C THR A 201 20.06 18.10 -3.58
N TRP A 202 19.53 17.63 -4.72
CA TRP A 202 20.18 17.76 -6.02
C TRP A 202 20.27 19.22 -6.49
N VAL A 203 19.19 20.01 -6.34
CA VAL A 203 19.20 21.45 -6.66
C VAL A 203 20.22 22.22 -5.80
N ALA A 204 20.29 21.92 -4.51
CA ALA A 204 21.25 22.54 -3.59
C ALA A 204 22.70 22.18 -3.98
N ALA A 205 23.00 20.90 -4.23
CA ALA A 205 24.33 20.47 -4.65
C ALA A 205 24.76 21.12 -5.98
N GLY A 206 23.83 21.27 -6.93
CA GLY A 206 24.08 21.99 -8.19
C GLY A 206 24.37 23.48 -7.98
N SER A 207 23.71 24.10 -6.99
CA SER A 207 23.95 25.49 -6.60
C SER A 207 25.31 25.68 -5.92
N GLU A 208 25.75 24.73 -5.08
CA GLU A 208 27.09 24.77 -4.45
C GLU A 208 28.21 24.74 -5.49
N ILE A 209 28.07 23.97 -6.59
CA ILE A 209 29.04 23.96 -7.69
C ILE A 209 29.22 25.37 -8.26
N ARG A 210 28.12 26.10 -8.51
CA ARG A 210 28.18 27.45 -9.10
C ARG A 210 29.00 28.42 -8.23
N VAL A 211 28.81 28.35 -6.91
CA VAL A 211 29.57 29.19 -5.95
C VAL A 211 31.07 28.88 -5.99
N TYR A 212 31.45 27.60 -5.99
CA TYR A 212 32.87 27.23 -6.02
C TYR A 212 33.53 27.48 -7.38
N GLU A 213 32.79 27.35 -8.48
CA GLU A 213 33.28 27.74 -9.81
C GLU A 213 33.55 29.24 -9.89
N GLU A 214 32.61 30.08 -9.45
CA GLU A 214 32.81 31.53 -9.41
C GLU A 214 34.02 31.90 -8.53
N LEU A 215 34.12 31.28 -7.34
CA LEU A 215 35.25 31.50 -6.43
C LEU A 215 36.60 31.10 -7.06
N LEU A 216 36.63 30.01 -7.85
CA LEU A 216 37.82 29.55 -8.56
C LEU A 216 38.17 30.50 -9.73
N GLU A 217 37.19 30.91 -10.53
CA GLU A 217 37.38 31.82 -11.65
C GLU A 217 37.98 33.16 -11.17
N ILE A 218 37.43 33.71 -10.08
CA ILE A 218 37.96 34.91 -9.43
C ILE A 218 39.43 34.70 -9.00
N ALA A 219 39.78 33.51 -8.50
CA ALA A 219 41.13 33.16 -8.07
C ALA A 219 42.10 33.12 -9.26
N GLU A 220 41.70 32.47 -10.35
CA GLU A 220 42.53 32.25 -11.53
C GLU A 220 42.79 33.57 -12.27
N ALA A 221 41.76 34.40 -12.42
CA ALA A 221 41.91 35.74 -12.97
C ALA A 221 42.91 36.58 -12.16
N ARG A 222 42.89 36.44 -10.83
CA ARG A 222 43.80 37.17 -9.93
C ARG A 222 45.25 36.66 -9.98
N ALA A 223 45.43 35.35 -10.11
CA ALA A 223 46.75 34.72 -10.20
C ALA A 223 47.59 35.32 -11.33
N ILE A 224 46.97 35.64 -12.47
CA ILE A 224 47.61 36.28 -13.62
C ILE A 224 48.20 37.65 -13.23
N GLY A 225 47.43 38.47 -12.50
CA GLY A 225 47.87 39.80 -12.04
C GLY A 225 48.99 39.72 -11.01
N LEU A 226 48.89 38.78 -10.06
CA LEU A 226 49.89 38.58 -9.02
C LEU A 226 51.24 38.13 -9.60
N ALA A 227 51.22 37.20 -10.56
CA ALA A 227 52.41 36.74 -11.27
C ALA A 227 53.11 37.85 -12.07
N ARG A 228 52.37 38.84 -12.55
CA ARG A 228 52.94 40.03 -13.18
C ARG A 228 53.62 40.95 -12.16
N GLN A 229 52.95 41.25 -11.04
CA GLN A 229 53.49 42.13 -10.00
C GLN A 229 54.76 41.58 -9.34
N VAL A 230 54.85 40.25 -9.17
CA VAL A 230 56.08 39.60 -8.68
C VAL A 230 57.22 39.71 -9.70
N ARG A 231 56.95 39.51 -11.00
CA ARG A 231 57.95 39.69 -12.07
C ARG A 231 58.46 41.12 -12.17
N GLU A 232 57.59 42.09 -11.94
CA GLU A 232 57.91 43.52 -11.92
C GLU A 232 58.60 43.97 -10.60
N GLY A 233 58.78 43.05 -9.64
CA GLY A 233 59.43 43.32 -8.35
C GLY A 233 58.56 44.06 -7.32
N ALA A 234 57.27 44.23 -7.60
CA ALA A 234 56.33 44.94 -6.72
C ALA A 234 55.84 44.08 -5.54
N LEU A 235 55.95 42.74 -5.64
CA LEU A 235 55.56 41.79 -4.59
C LEU A 235 56.61 40.68 -4.42
N PRO A 236 56.75 40.12 -3.20
CA PRO A 236 57.68 39.02 -2.94
C PRO A 236 57.18 37.70 -3.56
N ALA A 237 58.11 36.84 -3.98
CA ALA A 237 57.79 35.55 -4.62
C ALA A 237 56.94 34.62 -3.74
N ILE A 238 57.02 34.75 -2.41
CA ILE A 238 56.20 33.96 -1.46
C ILE A 238 54.69 34.14 -1.69
N ALA A 239 54.26 35.30 -2.22
CA ALA A 239 52.86 35.55 -2.55
C ALA A 239 52.32 34.60 -3.64
N LEU A 240 53.20 34.11 -4.54
CA LEU A 240 52.80 33.11 -5.54
C LEU A 240 52.55 31.74 -4.90
N THR A 241 53.35 31.35 -3.92
CA THR A 241 53.16 30.10 -3.16
C THR A 241 51.83 30.13 -2.40
N GLU A 242 51.50 31.24 -1.75
CA GLU A 242 50.22 31.42 -1.05
C GLU A 242 49.03 31.41 -2.02
N ASN A 243 49.16 32.06 -3.18
CA ASN A 243 48.14 32.02 -4.22
C ASN A 243 47.93 30.59 -4.77
N GLU A 244 49.01 29.84 -4.99
CA GLU A 244 48.93 28.45 -5.44
C GLU A 244 48.23 27.57 -4.39
N GLN A 245 48.53 27.75 -3.10
CA GLN A 245 47.82 27.06 -2.02
C GLN A 245 46.31 27.34 -2.05
N ASN A 246 45.92 28.61 -2.26
CA ASN A 246 44.50 28.99 -2.37
C ASN A 246 43.83 28.40 -3.61
N LEU A 247 44.50 28.37 -4.75
CA LEU A 247 44.00 27.72 -5.98
C LEU A 247 43.77 26.23 -5.77
N ILE A 248 44.75 25.53 -5.18
CA ILE A 248 44.62 24.09 -4.87
C ILE A 248 43.40 23.84 -3.97
N ARG A 249 43.25 24.64 -2.90
CA ARG A 249 42.10 24.51 -1.99
C ARG A 249 40.75 24.72 -2.71
N ARG A 250 40.63 25.75 -3.56
CA ARG A 250 39.41 26.02 -4.34
C ARG A 250 39.10 24.92 -5.34
N ARG A 251 40.12 24.37 -6.01
CA ARG A 251 39.97 23.19 -6.89
C ARG A 251 39.50 21.96 -6.13
N SER A 252 40.01 21.74 -4.90
CA SER A 252 39.54 20.64 -4.05
C SER A 252 38.06 20.80 -3.65
N LEU A 253 37.64 22.00 -3.27
CA LEU A 253 36.24 22.29 -2.93
C LEU A 253 35.31 22.08 -4.14
N LEU A 254 35.72 22.54 -5.33
CA LEU A 254 34.94 22.31 -6.55
C LEU A 254 34.84 20.82 -6.90
N ALA A 255 35.94 20.07 -6.83
CA ALA A 255 35.93 18.63 -7.09
C ALA A 255 35.04 17.87 -6.09
N GLU A 256 35.01 18.31 -4.84
CA GLU A 256 34.10 17.81 -3.81
C GLU A 256 32.63 18.09 -4.15
N ALA A 257 32.29 19.33 -4.47
CA ALA A 257 30.92 19.69 -4.85
C ALA A 257 30.44 18.95 -6.11
N GLN A 258 31.33 18.70 -7.09
CA GLN A 258 31.03 17.90 -8.28
C GLN A 258 30.70 16.45 -7.94
N ARG A 259 31.46 15.83 -7.02
CA ARG A 259 31.16 14.49 -6.51
C ARG A 259 29.81 14.46 -5.79
N ASP A 260 29.54 15.45 -4.94
CA ASP A 260 28.29 15.52 -4.16
C ASP A 260 27.08 15.71 -5.06
N PHE A 261 27.18 16.56 -6.09
CA PHE A 261 26.16 16.69 -7.13
C PHE A 261 25.90 15.38 -7.87
N GLN A 262 26.95 14.65 -8.28
CA GLN A 262 26.76 13.36 -8.94
C GLN A 262 26.08 12.34 -8.03
N THR A 263 26.41 12.36 -6.74
CA THR A 263 25.77 11.50 -5.73
C THR A 263 24.29 11.87 -5.58
N ALA A 264 23.97 13.17 -5.47
CA ALA A 264 22.60 13.64 -5.39
C ALA A 264 21.79 13.35 -6.66
N ALA A 265 22.39 13.47 -7.85
CA ALA A 265 21.76 13.12 -9.12
C ALA A 265 21.44 11.60 -9.19
N ASN A 266 22.36 10.75 -8.70
CA ASN A 266 22.11 9.32 -8.61
C ASN A 266 21.04 8.97 -7.56
N SER A 267 20.95 9.73 -6.46
CA SER A 267 19.88 9.56 -5.47
C SER A 267 18.52 9.99 -6.03
N LEU A 268 18.45 11.09 -6.78
CA LEU A 268 17.23 11.56 -7.43
C LEU A 268 16.77 10.60 -8.54
N SER A 269 17.70 10.00 -9.29
CA SER A 269 17.35 9.04 -10.36
C SER A 269 16.56 7.84 -9.87
N PHE A 270 16.69 7.47 -8.58
CA PHE A 270 15.91 6.40 -7.96
C PHE A 270 14.40 6.64 -8.04
N TYR A 271 13.97 7.90 -7.93
CA TYR A 271 12.57 8.36 -8.00
C TYR A 271 12.16 8.85 -9.39
N LEU A 272 13.12 9.00 -10.31
CA LEU A 272 12.91 9.58 -11.64
C LEU A 272 13.07 8.52 -12.72
N ARG A 273 11.96 8.11 -13.33
CA ARG A 273 11.93 7.06 -14.36
C ARG A 273 11.13 7.49 -15.60
N ASP A 274 11.51 6.92 -16.73
CA ASP A 274 10.74 6.99 -17.98
C ASP A 274 9.50 6.06 -17.95
N ALA A 275 8.62 6.12 -18.94
CA ALA A 275 7.45 5.24 -19.00
C ALA A 275 7.79 3.74 -19.15
N ASP A 276 9.00 3.41 -19.59
CA ASP A 276 9.50 2.03 -19.64
C ASP A 276 10.02 1.55 -18.26
N GLY A 277 10.08 2.43 -17.26
CA GLY A 277 10.50 2.15 -15.89
C GLY A 277 12.02 2.22 -15.66
N ASN A 278 12.78 2.68 -16.66
CA ASN A 278 14.23 2.84 -16.54
C ASN A 278 14.58 4.09 -15.74
N LEU A 279 15.65 4.01 -14.96
CA LEU A 279 16.17 5.14 -14.19
C LEU A 279 16.67 6.25 -15.13
N PHE A 280 16.27 7.48 -14.85
CA PHE A 280 16.75 8.67 -15.54
C PHE A 280 17.66 9.47 -14.60
N VAL A 281 18.92 9.67 -14.97
CA VAL A 281 19.87 10.46 -14.18
C VAL A 281 19.86 11.91 -14.67
N PRO A 282 19.38 12.87 -13.86
CA PRO A 282 19.29 14.25 -14.29
C PRO A 282 20.67 14.90 -14.39
N THR A 283 20.83 15.77 -15.40
CA THR A 283 22.10 16.44 -15.68
C THR A 283 22.12 17.87 -15.18
N ARG A 284 23.30 18.50 -15.20
CA ARG A 284 23.47 19.87 -14.72
C ARG A 284 22.68 20.89 -15.54
N GLU A 285 22.49 20.63 -16.84
CA GLU A 285 21.75 21.48 -17.77
C GLU A 285 20.26 21.56 -17.43
N GLN A 286 19.75 20.57 -16.68
CA GLN A 286 18.37 20.51 -16.23
C GLN A 286 18.15 21.23 -14.90
N LEU A 287 19.19 21.82 -14.28
CA LEU A 287 19.00 22.58 -13.05
C LEU A 287 18.11 23.81 -13.31
N PRO A 288 17.07 24.03 -12.49
CA PRO A 288 16.26 25.23 -12.59
C PRO A 288 17.07 26.49 -12.24
N SER A 289 16.72 27.61 -12.88
CA SER A 289 17.17 28.92 -12.44
C SER A 289 16.45 29.31 -11.15
N ALA A 290 17.08 30.16 -10.32
CA ALA A 290 16.49 30.61 -9.07
C ALA A 290 15.12 31.26 -9.27
N ASP A 291 14.93 31.98 -10.39
CA ASP A 291 13.69 32.67 -10.75
C ASP A 291 12.50 31.73 -11.02
N LEU A 292 12.77 30.45 -11.31
CA LEU A 292 11.74 29.43 -11.54
C LEU A 292 11.37 28.68 -10.27
N LEU A 293 12.16 28.82 -9.20
CA LEU A 293 11.91 28.16 -7.94
C LEU A 293 10.95 28.99 -7.09
N SER A 294 9.95 28.34 -6.50
CA SER A 294 9.08 29.00 -5.54
C SER A 294 9.88 29.46 -4.32
N GLU A 295 9.49 30.63 -3.79
CA GLU A 295 9.95 31.11 -2.49
C GLU A 295 9.54 30.13 -1.38
N LEU A 296 10.29 30.18 -0.27
CA LEU A 296 9.90 29.44 0.92
C LEU A 296 8.57 30.00 1.45
N PRO A 297 7.66 29.13 1.90
CA PRO A 297 6.36 29.55 2.42
C PRO A 297 6.49 30.36 3.72
N ASP A 298 5.55 31.27 3.95
CA ASP A 298 5.45 32.02 5.20
C ASP A 298 4.89 31.11 6.32
N MET A 299 5.54 31.16 7.49
CA MET A 299 5.11 30.42 8.68
C MET A 299 3.68 30.76 9.09
N ALA A 300 3.25 32.02 8.91
CA ALA A 300 1.88 32.42 9.25
C ALA A 300 0.84 31.68 8.39
N GLN A 301 1.13 31.47 7.11
CA GLN A 301 0.27 30.71 6.21
C GLN A 301 0.21 29.24 6.61
N MET A 302 1.36 28.63 6.90
CA MET A 302 1.42 27.22 7.33
C MET A 302 0.74 26.97 8.67
N MET A 303 0.81 27.92 9.61
CA MET A 303 0.05 27.81 10.87
C MET A 303 -1.47 27.87 10.65
N ALA A 304 -1.94 28.68 9.70
CA ALA A 304 -3.37 28.74 9.38
C ALA A 304 -3.87 27.44 8.74
N ASP A 305 -3.03 26.78 7.95
CA ASP A 305 -3.34 25.47 7.36
C ASP A 305 -3.35 24.36 8.42
N ARG A 306 -2.50 24.44 9.45
CA ARG A 306 -2.51 23.52 10.61
C ARG A 306 -3.87 23.49 11.31
N GLU A 307 -4.55 24.62 11.48
CA GLU A 307 -5.85 24.66 12.17
C GLU A 307 -6.95 23.84 11.46
N ARG A 308 -6.72 23.52 10.18
CA ARG A 308 -7.62 22.68 9.37
C ARG A 308 -7.27 21.19 9.44
N PHE A 309 -6.12 20.85 9.99
CA PHE A 309 -5.62 19.48 10.07
C PHE A 309 -6.14 18.77 11.33
N PHE A 310 -6.83 17.65 11.14
CA PHE A 310 -7.28 16.79 12.23
C PHE A 310 -6.40 15.54 12.30
N ILE A 311 -5.70 15.36 13.43
CA ILE A 311 -4.87 14.17 13.67
C ILE A 311 -5.67 12.88 13.47
N GLU A 312 -6.96 12.88 13.84
CA GLU A 312 -7.86 11.72 13.72
C GLU A 312 -8.10 11.25 12.27
N GLU A 313 -7.85 12.10 11.28
CA GLU A 313 -8.03 11.80 9.85
C GLU A 313 -6.78 11.18 9.21
N ARG A 314 -5.70 10.99 9.97
CA ARG A 314 -4.47 10.36 9.49
C ARG A 314 -4.67 8.90 9.06
N PRO A 315 -4.17 8.46 7.89
CA PRO A 315 -4.28 7.09 7.42
C PRO A 315 -3.72 6.05 8.40
N GLU A 316 -2.64 6.37 9.14
CA GLU A 316 -2.07 5.47 10.13
C GLU A 316 -3.05 5.17 11.28
N LEU A 317 -3.79 6.18 11.73
CA LEU A 317 -4.81 6.02 12.77
C LEU A 317 -6.06 5.33 12.22
N GLU A 318 -6.44 5.57 10.97
CA GLU A 318 -7.56 4.89 10.34
C GLU A 318 -7.24 3.40 10.09
N THR A 319 -6.03 3.06 9.64
CA THR A 319 -5.56 1.67 9.56
C THR A 319 -5.66 0.96 10.91
N LEU A 320 -5.32 1.66 11.99
CA LEU A 320 -5.43 1.11 13.34
C LEU A 320 -6.87 1.02 13.84
N ARG A 321 -7.75 1.94 13.43
CA ARG A 321 -9.19 1.88 13.67
C ARG A 321 -9.80 0.65 13.00
N LEU A 322 -9.47 0.38 11.73
CA LEU A 322 -9.88 -0.85 11.04
C LEU A 322 -9.34 -2.10 11.74
N ALA A 323 -8.10 -2.07 12.23
CA ALA A 323 -7.53 -3.19 12.98
C ALA A 323 -8.26 -3.42 14.33
N ILE A 324 -8.70 -2.36 15.00
CA ILE A 324 -9.54 -2.43 16.20
C ILE A 324 -10.91 -3.03 15.85
N GLU A 325 -11.56 -2.56 14.77
CA GLU A 325 -12.85 -3.09 14.31
C GLU A 325 -12.77 -4.60 13.99
N ARG A 326 -11.70 -5.04 13.31
CA ARG A 326 -11.44 -6.48 13.08
C ARG A 326 -11.28 -7.26 14.39
N ALA A 327 -10.62 -6.68 15.39
CA ALA A 327 -10.46 -7.29 16.71
C ALA A 327 -11.79 -7.34 17.48
N GLU A 328 -12.64 -6.32 17.38
CA GLU A 328 -13.98 -6.27 17.95
C GLU A 328 -14.88 -7.36 17.33
N ASN A 329 -14.94 -7.44 16.00
CA ASN A 329 -15.67 -8.48 15.27
C ASN A 329 -15.20 -9.88 15.68
N ARG A 330 -13.90 -10.05 15.95
CA ARG A 330 -13.34 -11.31 16.45
C ARG A 330 -13.80 -11.62 17.87
N VAL A 331 -13.85 -10.63 18.76
CA VAL A 331 -14.42 -10.78 20.11
C VAL A 331 -15.89 -11.21 20.03
N GLU A 332 -16.67 -10.61 19.13
CA GLU A 332 -18.07 -10.98 18.92
C GLU A 332 -18.23 -12.43 18.45
N LEU A 333 -17.43 -12.86 17.47
CA LEU A 333 -17.37 -14.26 17.03
C LEU A 333 -17.02 -15.21 18.19
N ARG A 334 -16.01 -14.89 19.01
CA ARG A 334 -15.62 -15.75 20.15
C ARG A 334 -16.63 -15.72 21.29
N ARG A 335 -17.39 -14.63 21.44
CA ARG A 335 -18.53 -14.58 22.34
C ARG A 335 -19.68 -15.45 21.82
N ASN A 336 -19.89 -15.49 20.50
CA ASN A 336 -20.84 -16.39 19.85
C ASN A 336 -20.48 -17.87 20.08
N ASP A 337 -19.18 -18.22 20.06
CA ASP A 337 -18.67 -19.58 20.38
C ASP A 337 -19.03 -20.07 21.80
N LEU A 338 -19.50 -19.21 22.71
CA LEU A 338 -19.96 -19.61 24.04
C LEU A 338 -21.44 -20.00 24.10
N LYS A 339 -22.24 -19.63 23.09
CA LYS A 339 -23.67 -19.93 23.01
C LYS A 339 -23.89 -21.41 22.72
N PRO A 340 -24.95 -22.06 23.20
CA PRO A 340 -25.37 -23.37 22.70
C PRO A 340 -25.70 -23.31 21.20
N ARG A 341 -25.52 -24.43 20.50
CA ARG A 341 -26.01 -24.58 19.13
C ARG A 341 -27.43 -25.14 19.17
N LEU A 342 -28.34 -24.49 18.47
CA LEU A 342 -29.72 -24.91 18.31
C LEU A 342 -30.07 -24.73 16.84
N ASP A 343 -30.24 -25.84 16.12
CA ASP A 343 -30.53 -25.85 14.69
C ASP A 343 -31.95 -26.35 14.46
N LEU A 344 -32.73 -25.62 13.67
CA LEU A 344 -34.00 -26.04 13.10
C LEU A 344 -33.75 -26.60 11.70
N GLY A 345 -34.09 -27.86 11.49
CA GLY A 345 -34.09 -28.51 10.18
C GLY A 345 -35.52 -28.74 9.70
N VAL A 346 -35.78 -28.42 8.43
CA VAL A 346 -37.02 -28.78 7.74
C VAL A 346 -36.62 -29.46 6.44
N GLU A 347 -37.14 -30.66 6.20
CA GLU A 347 -36.88 -31.47 5.03
C GLU A 347 -38.19 -31.96 4.43
N LEU A 348 -38.25 -31.95 3.10
CA LEU A 348 -39.33 -32.52 2.31
C LEU A 348 -38.69 -33.51 1.35
N SER A 349 -39.14 -34.76 1.34
CA SER A 349 -38.69 -35.75 0.36
C SER A 349 -39.84 -36.49 -0.27
N ARG A 350 -39.59 -36.98 -1.48
CA ARG A 350 -40.53 -37.79 -2.24
C ARG A 350 -39.79 -38.70 -3.19
N ASP A 351 -40.22 -39.95 -3.22
CA ASP A 351 -39.76 -40.94 -4.18
C ASP A 351 -40.64 -40.95 -5.43
N PHE A 352 -40.05 -41.35 -6.55
CA PHE A 352 -40.71 -41.36 -7.84
C PHE A 352 -40.58 -42.73 -8.53
N GLY A 353 -41.57 -43.05 -9.35
CA GLY A 353 -41.58 -44.29 -10.14
C GLY A 353 -42.25 -45.46 -9.42
N PRO A 354 -42.19 -46.66 -10.02
CA PRO A 354 -42.64 -47.89 -9.38
C PRO A 354 -41.96 -48.14 -8.04
N VAL A 355 -42.67 -48.84 -7.16
CA VAL A 355 -42.16 -49.24 -5.84
C VAL A 355 -40.87 -50.05 -6.00
N GLY A 356 -39.78 -49.53 -5.43
CA GLY A 356 -38.45 -50.17 -5.47
C GLY A 356 -38.26 -51.26 -4.40
N ASP A 357 -37.02 -51.74 -4.26
CA ASP A 357 -36.64 -52.84 -3.36
C ASP A 357 -36.91 -52.54 -1.86
N GLY A 358 -37.02 -51.26 -1.50
CA GLY A 358 -37.42 -50.81 -0.15
C GLY A 358 -38.89 -51.03 0.20
N GLY A 359 -39.75 -51.31 -0.78
CA GLY A 359 -41.18 -51.58 -0.59
C GLY A 359 -42.09 -50.33 -0.54
N PRO A 360 -43.41 -50.50 -0.37
CA PRO A 360 -44.41 -49.45 -0.62
C PRO A 360 -44.40 -48.31 0.39
N SER A 361 -43.67 -48.44 1.51
CA SER A 361 -43.54 -47.37 2.51
C SER A 361 -42.79 -46.15 2.00
N PHE A 362 -42.08 -46.26 0.88
CA PHE A 362 -41.33 -45.16 0.27
C PHE A 362 -42.19 -44.35 -0.73
N ASP A 363 -43.37 -44.84 -1.15
CA ASP A 363 -44.28 -44.14 -2.06
C ASP A 363 -45.16 -43.10 -1.34
N SER A 364 -44.54 -42.21 -0.57
CA SER A 364 -45.18 -41.08 0.12
C SER A 364 -44.38 -39.79 -0.02
N THR A 365 -45.02 -38.66 0.33
CA THR A 365 -44.31 -37.40 0.53
C THR A 365 -44.07 -37.24 2.02
N ASP A 366 -42.79 -37.20 2.39
CA ASP A 366 -42.37 -37.15 3.77
C ASP A 366 -41.95 -35.73 4.13
N THR A 367 -42.42 -35.25 5.28
CA THR A 367 -42.06 -33.97 5.86
C THR A 367 -41.41 -34.21 7.20
N VAL A 368 -40.13 -33.88 7.33
CA VAL A 368 -39.37 -34.05 8.56
C VAL A 368 -39.02 -32.68 9.12
N VAL A 369 -39.39 -32.45 10.38
CA VAL A 369 -39.00 -31.26 11.14
C VAL A 369 -38.21 -31.71 12.35
N GLY A 370 -37.00 -31.19 12.49
CA GLY A 370 -36.05 -31.59 13.53
C GLY A 370 -35.49 -30.38 14.27
N LEU A 371 -35.26 -30.55 15.57
CA LEU A 371 -34.50 -29.62 16.40
C LEU A 371 -33.27 -30.33 16.95
N THR A 372 -32.09 -29.78 16.67
CA THR A 372 -30.82 -30.31 17.17
C THR A 372 -30.21 -29.33 18.15
N PHE A 373 -30.07 -29.75 19.41
CA PHE A 373 -29.42 -28.96 20.46
C PHE A 373 -28.06 -29.55 20.82
N THR A 374 -27.02 -28.72 20.83
CA THR A 374 -25.65 -29.15 21.20
C THR A 374 -24.97 -28.10 22.07
N VAL A 375 -24.46 -28.52 23.24
CA VAL A 375 -23.71 -27.65 24.15
C VAL A 375 -22.52 -28.38 24.77
N PRO A 376 -21.28 -27.92 24.54
CA PRO A 376 -20.15 -28.42 25.32
C PRO A 376 -20.26 -27.85 26.74
N LEU A 377 -20.26 -28.70 27.77
CA LEU A 377 -20.48 -28.24 29.15
C LEU A 377 -19.26 -27.49 29.73
N GLN A 378 -18.04 -27.93 29.39
CA GLN A 378 -16.81 -27.36 29.96
C GLN A 378 -16.38 -26.03 29.30
N ARG A 379 -16.63 -25.85 27.99
CA ARG A 379 -16.36 -24.63 27.20
C ARG A 379 -14.95 -24.03 27.33
N ARG A 380 -13.94 -24.80 27.73
CA ARG A 380 -12.59 -24.31 27.99
C ARG A 380 -11.94 -23.68 26.75
N GLU A 381 -12.12 -24.32 25.59
CA GLU A 381 -11.59 -23.81 24.32
C GLU A 381 -12.21 -22.45 23.95
N ALA A 382 -13.54 -22.35 23.91
CA ALA A 382 -14.24 -21.11 23.58
C ALA A 382 -13.91 -19.97 24.57
N ARG A 383 -13.81 -20.27 25.87
CA ARG A 383 -13.38 -19.29 26.89
C ARG A 383 -11.94 -18.82 26.66
N GLY A 384 -11.03 -19.74 26.34
CA GLY A 384 -9.63 -19.40 26.03
C GLY A 384 -9.52 -18.52 24.79
N LYS A 385 -10.24 -18.85 23.72
CA LYS A 385 -10.30 -18.05 22.49
C LYS A 385 -10.88 -16.65 22.74
N LEU A 386 -11.95 -16.52 23.54
CA LEU A 386 -12.51 -15.22 23.91
C LEU A 386 -11.53 -14.38 24.74
N ALA A 387 -10.94 -14.95 25.78
CA ALA A 387 -9.98 -14.23 26.62
C ALA A 387 -8.77 -13.73 25.82
N ARG A 388 -8.30 -14.52 24.84
CA ARG A 388 -7.27 -14.10 23.89
C ARG A 388 -7.74 -12.93 23.02
N ALA A 389 -8.92 -13.04 22.40
CA ALA A 389 -9.45 -11.97 21.53
C ALA A 389 -9.65 -10.65 22.31
N GLU A 390 -10.15 -10.71 23.55
CA GLU A 390 -10.31 -9.53 24.42
C GLU A 390 -8.96 -8.91 24.83
N ALA A 391 -7.91 -9.73 24.99
CA ALA A 391 -6.56 -9.24 25.22
C ALA A 391 -5.96 -8.58 23.95
N GLU A 392 -6.15 -9.19 22.78
CA GLU A 392 -5.73 -8.64 21.49
C GLU A 392 -6.40 -7.28 21.20
N LEU A 393 -7.71 -7.16 21.46
CA LEU A 393 -8.44 -5.89 21.34
C LEU A 393 -7.86 -4.80 22.25
N ARG A 394 -7.65 -5.11 23.54
CA ARG A 394 -7.06 -4.15 24.50
C ARG A 394 -5.65 -3.75 24.09
N ALA A 395 -4.85 -4.67 23.56
CA ALA A 395 -3.53 -4.36 23.04
C ALA A 395 -3.60 -3.37 21.87
N LYS A 396 -4.52 -3.57 20.92
CA LYS A 396 -4.73 -2.66 19.79
C LYS A 396 -5.21 -1.26 20.21
N GLN A 397 -6.07 -1.18 21.22
CA GLN A 397 -6.49 0.11 21.80
C GLN A 397 -5.35 0.85 22.49
N LEU A 398 -4.44 0.14 23.17
CA LEU A 398 -3.24 0.75 23.76
C LEU A 398 -2.24 1.18 22.68
N GLU A 399 -2.08 0.38 21.62
CA GLU A 399 -1.28 0.73 20.46
C GLU A 399 -1.79 2.02 19.79
N GLN A 400 -3.11 2.20 19.69
CA GLN A 400 -3.71 3.42 19.15
C GLN A 400 -3.36 4.66 19.95
N ARG A 401 -3.42 4.58 21.28
CA ARG A 401 -3.01 5.69 22.13
C ARG A 401 -1.54 6.02 21.93
N ARG A 402 -0.67 4.99 21.91
CA ARG A 402 0.78 5.18 21.71
C ARG A 402 1.08 5.85 20.37
N ILE A 403 0.46 5.39 19.27
CA ILE A 403 0.67 5.96 17.93
C ILE A 403 0.13 7.39 17.86
N ALA A 404 -1.05 7.66 18.45
CA ALA A 404 -1.59 9.02 18.51
C ALA A 404 -0.67 9.98 19.29
N ASP A 405 -0.12 9.54 20.42
CA ASP A 405 0.86 10.31 21.19
C ASP A 405 2.15 10.56 20.39
N GLU A 406 2.66 9.55 19.68
CA GLU A 406 3.84 9.63 18.82
C GLU A 406 3.64 10.64 17.68
N ILE A 407 2.51 10.56 16.97
CA ILE A 407 2.12 11.49 15.90
C ILE A 407 2.02 12.93 16.42
N SER A 408 1.45 13.12 17.61
CA SER A 408 1.33 14.46 18.21
C SER A 408 2.70 15.06 18.49
N VAL A 409 3.60 14.28 19.09
CA VAL A 409 4.97 14.73 19.41
C VAL A 409 5.78 14.98 18.13
N GLU A 410 5.64 14.12 17.13
CA GLU A 410 6.30 14.28 15.84
C GLU A 410 5.85 15.56 15.13
N LEU A 411 4.54 15.84 15.10
CA LEU A 411 4.02 17.07 14.49
C LEU A 411 4.55 18.33 15.18
N ASP A 412 4.60 18.35 16.51
CA ASP A 412 5.15 19.49 17.25
C ASP A 412 6.65 19.68 16.98
N ASN A 413 7.41 18.59 16.83
CA ASN A 413 8.83 18.65 16.43
C ASN A 413 9.00 19.16 15.00
N ILE A 414 8.18 18.69 14.05
CA ILE A 414 8.21 19.14 12.64
C ILE A 414 7.97 20.65 12.58
N LEU A 415 6.97 21.15 13.30
CA LEU A 415 6.67 22.58 13.34
C LEU A 415 7.79 23.41 13.99
N THR A 416 8.37 22.91 15.08
CA THR A 416 9.52 23.57 15.73
C THR A 416 10.72 23.65 14.78
N ASN A 417 11.00 22.55 14.07
CA ASN A 417 12.09 22.49 13.09
C ASN A 417 11.82 23.38 11.88
N LEU A 418 10.57 23.46 11.42
CA LEU A 418 10.14 24.32 10.32
C LEU A 418 10.31 25.80 10.66
N ASP A 419 9.80 26.28 11.79
CA ASP A 419 9.96 27.68 12.23
C ASP A 419 11.45 28.04 12.34
N ALA A 420 12.26 27.15 12.93
CA ALA A 420 13.70 27.36 13.02
C ALA A 420 14.38 27.39 11.65
N ALA A 421 14.00 26.48 10.74
CA ALA A 421 14.58 26.37 9.40
C ALA A 421 14.30 27.62 8.55
N LEU A 422 13.06 28.10 8.55
CA LEU A 422 12.65 29.29 7.80
C LEU A 422 13.40 30.53 8.30
N ARG A 423 13.49 30.73 9.63
CA ARG A 423 14.27 31.84 10.22
C ARG A 423 15.75 31.75 9.91
N LEU A 424 16.33 30.55 9.91
CA LEU A 424 17.74 30.35 9.57
C LEU A 424 18.01 30.65 8.09
N ALA A 425 17.08 30.31 7.20
CA ALA A 425 17.18 30.64 5.78
C ALA A 425 17.17 32.17 5.55
N GLU A 426 16.26 32.90 6.24
CA GLU A 426 16.21 34.36 6.19
C GLU A 426 17.53 34.99 6.69
N LEU A 427 18.00 34.58 7.87
CA LEU A 427 19.26 35.08 8.45
C LEU A 427 20.49 34.76 7.59
N ALA A 428 20.50 33.61 6.91
CA ALA A 428 21.58 33.26 6.00
C ALA A 428 21.56 34.12 4.72
N GLY A 429 20.37 34.49 4.23
CA GLY A 429 20.20 35.48 3.17
C GLY A 429 20.80 36.84 3.55
N ASP A 430 20.47 37.35 4.74
CA ASP A 430 21.03 38.59 5.29
C ASP A 430 22.57 38.52 5.41
N GLU A 431 23.11 37.37 5.82
CA GLU A 431 24.56 37.14 5.91
C GLU A 431 25.23 37.26 4.53
N VAL A 432 24.62 36.69 3.49
CA VAL A 432 25.13 36.77 2.11
C VAL A 432 25.14 38.21 1.62
N GLU A 433 24.09 38.99 1.85
CA GLU A 433 24.03 40.40 1.46
C GLU A 433 25.16 41.21 2.12
N GLN A 434 25.34 41.03 3.43
CA GLN A 434 26.39 41.72 4.18
C GLN A 434 27.79 41.29 3.75
N ALA A 435 28.01 39.99 3.54
CA ALA A 435 29.30 39.47 3.09
C ALA A 435 29.66 39.98 1.69
N THR A 436 28.68 40.04 0.78
CA THR A 436 28.85 40.56 -0.57
C THR A 436 29.20 42.05 -0.55
N THR A 437 28.48 42.85 0.24
CA THR A 437 28.79 44.28 0.46
C THR A 437 30.23 44.49 0.95
N MET A 438 30.68 43.64 1.88
CA MET A 438 32.07 43.70 2.39
C MET A 438 33.12 43.33 1.33
N VAL A 439 32.84 42.35 0.47
CA VAL A 439 33.72 42.00 -0.66
C VAL A 439 33.85 43.18 -1.62
N GLU A 440 32.73 43.81 -1.99
CA GLU A 440 32.75 44.96 -2.89
C GLU A 440 33.53 46.15 -2.32
N ALA A 441 33.32 46.45 -1.04
CA ALA A 441 34.04 47.51 -0.34
C ALA A 441 35.56 47.24 -0.31
N GLU A 442 35.98 46.01 0.01
CA GLU A 442 37.40 45.66 0.08
C GLU A 442 38.04 45.61 -1.31
N ARG A 443 37.35 45.08 -2.32
CA ARG A 443 37.79 45.15 -3.73
C ARG A 443 38.00 46.60 -4.17
N LYS A 444 37.10 47.52 -3.80
CA LYS A 444 37.24 48.94 -4.11
C LYS A 444 38.45 49.57 -3.41
N ARG A 445 38.66 49.29 -2.12
CA ARG A 445 39.83 49.78 -1.35
C ARG A 445 41.15 49.28 -1.92
N PHE A 446 41.21 47.99 -2.27
CA PHE A 446 42.38 47.38 -2.90
C PHE A 446 42.72 48.02 -4.24
N ARG A 447 41.73 48.28 -5.12
CA ARG A 447 41.94 49.00 -6.38
C ARG A 447 42.47 50.42 -6.20
N LEU A 448 42.14 51.07 -5.09
CA LEU A 448 42.61 52.41 -4.73
C LEU A 448 43.98 52.40 -3.99
N GLY A 449 44.60 51.23 -3.82
CA GLY A 449 45.90 51.07 -3.14
C GLY A 449 45.85 51.17 -1.61
N ALA A 450 44.65 51.18 -1.01
CA ALA A 450 44.44 51.34 0.43
C ALA A 450 44.02 50.03 1.14
N GLY A 451 44.21 48.89 0.49
CA GLY A 451 43.83 47.56 0.97
C GLY A 451 44.90 46.51 0.70
N ASP A 452 44.74 45.35 1.34
CA ASP A 452 45.65 44.20 1.23
C ASP A 452 44.98 43.07 0.44
N PHE A 453 45.72 42.43 -0.46
CA PHE A 453 45.28 41.25 -1.21
C PHE A 453 44.80 40.12 -0.29
N PHE A 454 45.49 39.91 0.84
CA PHE A 454 45.08 38.90 1.81
C PHE A 454 43.67 39.16 2.34
N LEU A 455 43.36 40.44 2.62
CA LEU A 455 42.05 40.82 3.12
C LEU A 455 40.96 40.63 2.06
N VAL A 456 41.23 40.94 0.79
CA VAL A 456 40.30 40.66 -0.33
C VAL A 456 40.01 39.15 -0.43
N ASN A 457 41.05 38.30 -0.41
CA ASN A 457 40.88 36.85 -0.47
C ASN A 457 40.03 36.33 0.69
N LEU A 458 40.32 36.79 1.91
CA LEU A 458 39.57 36.40 3.10
C LEU A 458 38.12 36.83 3.02
N ARG A 459 37.82 38.02 2.47
CA ARG A 459 36.43 38.47 2.29
C ARG A 459 35.68 37.64 1.25
N GLU A 460 36.33 37.30 0.15
CA GLU A 460 35.73 36.47 -0.90
C GLU A 460 35.48 35.03 -0.43
N GLU A 461 36.43 34.44 0.30
CA GLU A 461 36.23 33.13 0.93
C GLU A 461 35.04 33.18 1.89
N ARG A 462 34.95 34.20 2.75
CA ARG A 462 33.81 34.37 3.67
C ARG A 462 32.47 34.58 2.95
N ALA A 463 32.47 35.28 1.81
CA ALA A 463 31.25 35.47 1.02
C ALA A 463 30.82 34.15 0.36
N ALA A 464 31.76 33.37 -0.19
CA ALA A 464 31.46 32.04 -0.70
C ALA A 464 30.95 31.11 0.43
N ASP A 465 31.61 31.09 1.59
CA ASP A 465 31.14 30.32 2.74
C ASP A 465 29.73 30.73 3.20
N ALA A 466 29.42 32.03 3.18
CA ALA A 466 28.08 32.54 3.46
C ALA A 466 27.05 32.08 2.41
N GLN A 467 27.40 32.11 1.12
CA GLN A 467 26.53 31.62 0.05
C GLN A 467 26.25 30.12 0.18
N ILE A 468 27.27 29.31 0.49
CA ILE A 468 27.10 27.88 0.76
C ILE A 468 26.20 27.65 1.99
N ARG A 469 26.37 28.43 3.06
CA ARG A 469 25.47 28.37 4.23
C ARG A 469 24.03 28.73 3.87
N ALA A 470 23.82 29.75 3.04
CA ALA A 470 22.47 30.13 2.58
C ALA A 470 21.82 29.05 1.73
N ILE A 471 22.56 28.43 0.80
CA ILE A 471 22.06 27.30 -0.01
C ILE A 471 21.63 26.13 0.90
N ARG A 472 22.44 25.82 1.92
CA ARG A 472 22.12 24.74 2.88
C ARG A 472 20.95 25.10 3.79
N ALA A 473 20.83 26.36 4.21
CA ALA A 473 19.71 26.82 5.01
C ALA A 473 18.40 26.79 4.21
N ASP A 474 18.42 27.21 2.94
CA ASP A 474 17.29 27.08 2.01
C ASP A 474 16.90 25.61 1.83
N LEU A 475 17.88 24.72 1.58
CA LEU A 475 17.63 23.28 1.52
C LEU A 475 16.91 22.78 2.78
N ILE A 476 17.42 23.11 3.97
CA ILE A 476 16.80 22.70 5.24
C ILE A 476 15.37 23.23 5.35
N GLY A 477 15.11 24.49 4.95
CA GLY A 477 13.77 25.08 4.88
C GLY A 477 12.82 24.31 3.95
N ARG A 478 13.30 23.93 2.76
CA ARG A 478 12.53 23.14 1.78
C ARG A 478 12.25 21.73 2.28
N LEU A 479 13.22 21.08 2.91
CA LEU A 479 13.04 19.75 3.51
C LEU A 479 12.06 19.79 4.69
N ALA A 480 12.12 20.82 5.54
CA ALA A 480 11.17 21.01 6.63
C ALA A 480 9.75 21.28 6.11
N THR A 481 9.62 22.05 5.03
CA THR A 481 8.35 22.29 4.33
C THR A 481 7.77 20.98 3.78
N ALA A 482 8.59 20.18 3.08
CA ALA A 482 8.17 18.88 2.58
C ALA A 482 7.74 17.93 3.70
N SER A 483 8.47 17.92 4.82
CA SER A 483 8.14 17.12 6.01
C SER A 483 6.81 17.53 6.64
N TYR A 484 6.56 18.85 6.72
CA TYR A 484 5.27 19.37 7.18
C TYR A 484 4.13 18.99 6.24
N ASN A 485 4.30 19.15 4.93
CA ASN A 485 3.29 18.77 3.93
C ASN A 485 2.98 17.26 3.98
N ALA A 486 4.00 16.41 4.14
CA ALA A 486 3.80 14.98 4.35
C ALA A 486 3.05 14.66 5.64
N ALA A 487 3.44 15.28 6.76
CA ALA A 487 2.80 15.06 8.06
C ALA A 487 1.35 15.58 8.12
N THR A 488 1.01 16.59 7.32
CA THR A 488 -0.34 17.15 7.23
C THR A 488 -1.12 16.61 6.04
N MET A 489 -0.57 15.68 5.27
CA MET A 489 -1.18 15.06 4.09
C MET A 489 -1.65 16.09 3.06
N ASN A 490 -0.84 17.11 2.79
CA ASN A 490 -1.10 18.05 1.72
C ASN A 490 -0.88 17.36 0.36
N LEU A 491 -1.93 16.74 -0.18
CA LEU A 491 -1.91 15.91 -1.39
C LEU A 491 -1.52 16.71 -2.63
N ASP A 492 -2.04 17.93 -2.76
CA ASP A 492 -1.66 18.91 -3.78
C ASP A 492 -0.14 19.14 -3.81
N ALA A 493 0.45 19.46 -2.65
CA ALA A 493 1.88 19.74 -2.55
C ALA A 493 2.78 18.49 -2.78
N LEU A 494 2.19 17.29 -2.71
CA LEU A 494 2.86 16.01 -2.99
C LEU A 494 2.51 15.47 -4.38
N GLY A 495 1.75 16.20 -5.19
CA GLY A 495 1.37 15.78 -6.55
C GLY A 495 0.56 14.49 -6.58
N LEU A 496 -0.39 14.33 -5.63
CA LEU A 496 -1.24 13.14 -5.49
C LEU A 496 -2.73 13.40 -5.78
N ASP A 497 -3.07 14.57 -6.31
CA ASP A 497 -4.44 14.99 -6.64
C ASP A 497 -5.00 14.42 -7.95
#